data_AF-A0A6J4XB40-F1
#
_entry.id   AF-A0A6J4XB40-F1
#
_cell.length_a   1.000
_cell.length_b   1.000
_cell.length_c   1.000
_cell.angle_alpha   90.00
_cell.angle_beta   90.00
_cell.angle_gamma   90.00
#
_symmetry.space_group_name_H-M   'P 1'
#
loop_
_entity.id
_entity.type
_entity.pdbx_description
1 polymer ?
#
loop_
_entity_poly.entity_id
_entity_poly.type
_entity_poly.pdbx_seq_one_letter_code
_entity_poly.pdbx_strand_id
1 'polypeptide(L)'
;MKKIMVFIYISLATYIPATHAESQSLLAAPSGMVAFFMQNDTCPNGWQEMEEAKGRMILGTITPALLGEKSDAPVLVEGQLPKHDHDYKVSGSWGHKDINAAHGGGNKHATKKGSHSGSGTTEKSTWELPLMQLKVCQSKANSNSQKESVVDAFPYSTVAFFNRQSCPVGWVPFKDMDGRFVVPLLKGGSPHYKKTAQWNKLDKINYAHQHKVSAKVDPSSQDFVAADDPISSSNRSFAKHEEKRVYGHTTNLNYPQYTKYPKKPKTLFPVIYMLSCYKISTSVSKGVIPRQTVAFYGSRYCPTGWSRTLTTAGRFLIGLPDNANPGAAWGGNPLKDKENRTHTHVNSSGSMHFSERKIAAGDGCCAHGFLKSGDHHFESGTWEASAAGGDIPYIQLSQCTKN
;
A
#
# COMPACT_ATOMS: atom_id res chain seq x y z
N MET A 1 -27.09 -61.50 -72.83
CA MET A 1 -27.20 -60.28 -71.99
C MET A 1 -27.25 -60.70 -70.53
N LYS A 2 -26.16 -60.52 -69.77
CA LYS A 2 -26.09 -60.86 -68.34
C LYS A 2 -26.33 -59.58 -67.52
N LYS A 3 -27.40 -59.55 -66.72
CA LYS A 3 -27.66 -58.49 -65.74
C LYS A 3 -26.83 -58.77 -64.49
N ILE A 4 -25.93 -57.84 -64.16
CA ILE A 4 -25.16 -57.85 -62.90
C ILE A 4 -26.02 -57.12 -61.87
N MET A 5 -26.38 -57.81 -60.80
CA MET A 5 -27.16 -57.29 -59.68
C MET A 5 -26.17 -56.90 -58.57
N VAL A 6 -26.02 -55.60 -58.33
CA VAL A 6 -25.14 -55.06 -57.28
C VAL A 6 -25.97 -54.90 -56.01
N PHE A 7 -25.61 -55.66 -54.97
CA PHE A 7 -26.15 -55.49 -53.62
C PHE A 7 -25.31 -54.46 -52.86
N ILE A 8 -25.91 -53.32 -52.51
CA ILE A 8 -25.30 -52.29 -51.66
C ILE A 8 -25.73 -52.60 -50.22
N TYR A 9 -24.79 -53.07 -49.39
CA TYR A 9 -24.97 -53.20 -47.95
C TYR A 9 -24.72 -51.85 -47.28
N ILE A 10 -25.79 -51.20 -46.80
CA ILE A 10 -25.70 -50.00 -45.95
C ILE A 10 -25.70 -50.46 -44.50
N SER A 11 -24.53 -50.46 -43.84
CA SER A 11 -24.46 -50.60 -42.39
C SER A 11 -24.84 -49.28 -41.73
N LEU A 12 -26.03 -49.23 -41.10
CA LEU A 12 -26.38 -48.16 -40.17
C LEU A 12 -25.58 -48.37 -38.87
N ALA A 13 -24.47 -47.64 -38.72
CA ALA A 13 -23.82 -47.48 -37.43
C ALA A 13 -24.65 -46.51 -36.58
N THR A 14 -25.37 -47.03 -35.60
CA THR A 14 -26.06 -46.23 -34.58
C THR A 14 -25.02 -45.58 -33.68
N TYR A 15 -24.80 -44.27 -33.88
CA TYR A 15 -23.97 -43.45 -33.00
C TYR A 15 -24.72 -43.23 -31.68
N ILE A 16 -24.39 -44.04 -30.66
CA ILE A 16 -24.82 -43.77 -29.29
C ILE A 16 -23.87 -42.70 -28.74
N PRO A 17 -24.29 -41.44 -28.54
CA PRO A 17 -23.44 -40.46 -27.88
C PRO A 17 -23.17 -40.98 -26.47
N ALA A 18 -21.89 -41.24 -26.17
CA ALA A 18 -21.46 -41.52 -24.81
C ALA A 18 -21.82 -40.31 -23.97
N THR A 19 -22.90 -40.43 -23.21
CA THR A 19 -23.20 -39.54 -22.10
C THR A 19 -22.02 -39.65 -21.15
N HIS A 20 -21.09 -38.70 -21.27
CA HIS A 20 -20.07 -38.49 -20.26
C HIS A 20 -20.87 -38.09 -19.03
N ALA A 21 -21.15 -39.07 -18.18
CA ALA A 21 -21.42 -38.84 -16.78
C ALA A 21 -20.17 -38.12 -16.28
N GLU A 22 -20.21 -36.79 -16.31
CA GLU A 22 -19.22 -35.90 -15.75
C GLU A 22 -19.18 -36.30 -14.27
N SER A 23 -18.23 -37.18 -13.93
CA SER A 23 -18.10 -37.69 -12.58
C SER A 23 -17.98 -36.46 -11.71
N GLN A 24 -18.93 -36.25 -10.81
CA GLN A 24 -18.93 -35.12 -9.89
C GLN A 24 -17.65 -35.23 -9.07
N SER A 25 -16.60 -34.56 -9.55
CA SER A 25 -15.31 -34.50 -8.91
C SER A 25 -15.55 -33.89 -7.54
N LEU A 26 -15.46 -34.71 -6.50
CA LEU A 26 -15.53 -34.23 -5.12
C LEU A 26 -14.53 -33.09 -4.95
N LEU A 27 -15.04 -31.91 -4.61
CA LEU A 27 -14.22 -30.72 -4.45
C LEU A 27 -13.20 -30.95 -3.36
N ALA A 28 -11.92 -30.85 -3.72
CA ALA A 28 -10.79 -31.00 -2.81
C ALA A 28 -10.61 -29.90 -1.77
N ALA A 29 -11.37 -28.82 -1.87
CA ALA A 29 -11.17 -27.64 -1.05
C ALA A 29 -12.24 -27.57 0.04
N PRO A 30 -11.87 -27.25 1.29
CA PRO A 30 -12.87 -27.00 2.31
C PRO A 30 -13.76 -25.83 1.91
N SER A 31 -15.05 -25.94 2.25
CA SER A 31 -16.03 -24.88 2.02
C SER A 31 -15.53 -23.53 2.57
N GLY A 32 -15.68 -22.48 1.76
CA GLY A 32 -15.26 -21.13 2.10
C GLY A 32 -13.77 -20.86 1.89
N MET A 33 -12.96 -21.83 1.46
CA MET A 33 -11.57 -21.58 1.10
C MET A 33 -11.48 -20.58 -0.06
N VAL A 34 -10.61 -19.58 0.06
CA VAL A 34 -10.34 -18.55 -0.93
C VAL A 34 -8.96 -18.76 -1.55
N ALA A 35 -8.89 -18.77 -2.87
CA ALA A 35 -7.65 -18.98 -3.60
C ALA A 35 -7.54 -18.07 -4.84
N PHE A 36 -6.30 -17.78 -5.23
CA PHE A 36 -6.00 -17.12 -6.50
C PHE A 36 -5.81 -18.15 -7.61
N PHE A 37 -6.05 -17.76 -8.87
CA PHE A 37 -5.86 -18.59 -10.06
C PHE A 37 -5.01 -17.86 -11.10
N MET A 38 -3.95 -18.52 -11.58
CA MET A 38 -2.90 -17.85 -12.37
C MET A 38 -3.32 -17.39 -13.78
N GLN A 39 -4.21 -18.13 -14.44
CA GLN A 39 -4.49 -17.93 -15.88
C GLN A 39 -5.96 -18.16 -16.26
N ASN A 40 -6.85 -18.33 -15.28
CA ASN A 40 -8.26 -18.54 -15.57
C ASN A 40 -9.03 -17.22 -15.43
N ASP A 41 -9.79 -16.87 -16.45
CA ASP A 41 -10.77 -15.78 -16.44
C ASP A 41 -12.05 -16.16 -15.67
N THR A 42 -12.24 -17.46 -15.44
CA THR A 42 -13.41 -18.06 -14.80
C THR A 42 -13.02 -18.97 -13.65
N CYS A 43 -13.87 -19.04 -12.63
CA CYS A 43 -13.66 -19.95 -11.51
C CYS A 43 -13.99 -21.39 -11.91
N PRO A 44 -13.16 -22.39 -11.53
CA PRO A 44 -13.40 -23.78 -11.88
C PRO A 44 -14.67 -24.32 -11.21
N ASN A 45 -15.16 -25.46 -11.71
CA ASN A 45 -16.32 -26.15 -11.15
C ASN A 45 -16.21 -26.32 -9.63
N GLY A 46 -17.29 -26.00 -8.93
CA GLY A 46 -17.38 -26.02 -7.47
C GLY A 46 -16.67 -24.86 -6.75
N TRP A 47 -16.16 -23.90 -7.50
CA TRP A 47 -15.76 -22.59 -7.00
C TRP A 47 -16.69 -21.53 -7.58
N GLN A 48 -16.73 -20.38 -6.93
CA GLN A 48 -17.41 -19.18 -7.42
C GLN A 48 -16.46 -17.99 -7.34
N GLU A 49 -16.66 -17.01 -8.22
CA GLU A 49 -15.90 -15.77 -8.13
C GLU A 49 -16.21 -15.05 -6.83
N MET A 50 -15.16 -14.49 -6.24
CA MET A 50 -15.28 -13.65 -5.07
C MET A 50 -15.41 -12.19 -5.50
N GLU A 51 -16.63 -11.78 -5.84
CA GLU A 51 -16.93 -10.42 -6.32
C GLU A 51 -16.37 -9.32 -5.40
N GLU A 52 -16.43 -9.53 -4.08
CA GLU A 52 -15.94 -8.56 -3.11
C GLU A 52 -14.40 -8.38 -3.11
N ALA A 53 -13.65 -9.31 -3.70
CA ALA A 53 -12.20 -9.25 -3.79
C ALA A 53 -11.71 -8.53 -5.06
N LYS A 54 -12.58 -8.21 -6.01
CA LYS A 54 -12.20 -7.52 -7.26
C LYS A 54 -11.52 -6.18 -6.98
N GLY A 55 -10.31 -6.03 -7.49
CA GLY A 55 -9.47 -4.85 -7.26
C GLY A 55 -9.05 -4.64 -5.80
N ARG A 56 -9.18 -5.65 -4.93
CA ARG A 56 -8.78 -5.59 -3.52
C ARG A 56 -7.62 -6.54 -3.21
N MET A 57 -6.82 -6.16 -2.22
CA MET A 57 -5.85 -7.03 -1.59
C MET A 57 -6.53 -7.85 -0.49
N ILE A 58 -6.18 -9.12 -0.37
CA ILE A 58 -6.64 -9.95 0.76
C ILE A 58 -5.69 -9.78 1.93
N LEU A 59 -6.22 -9.35 3.07
CA LEU A 59 -5.48 -9.21 4.32
C LEU A 59 -5.88 -10.34 5.27
N GLY A 60 -4.89 -11.09 5.77
CA GLY A 60 -5.14 -12.16 6.74
C GLY A 60 -5.61 -11.60 8.08
N THR A 61 -6.55 -12.27 8.72
CA THR A 61 -6.97 -12.00 10.11
C THR A 61 -7.20 -13.31 10.85
N ILE A 62 -7.07 -13.29 12.17
CA ILE A 62 -7.62 -14.32 13.07
C ILE A 62 -8.76 -13.78 13.94
N THR A 63 -9.13 -12.52 13.76
CA THR A 63 -10.18 -11.82 14.50
C THR A 63 -11.52 -11.96 13.75
N PRO A 64 -12.50 -12.73 14.28
CA PRO A 64 -13.76 -12.97 13.57
C PRO A 64 -14.55 -11.72 13.23
N ALA A 65 -14.49 -10.69 14.08
CA ALA A 65 -15.18 -9.41 13.88
C ALA A 65 -14.69 -8.60 12.68
N LEU A 66 -13.55 -8.98 12.07
CA LEU A 66 -13.04 -8.35 10.86
C LEU A 66 -13.37 -9.14 9.60
N LEU A 67 -13.93 -10.35 9.70
CA LEU A 67 -14.13 -11.19 8.52
C LEU A 67 -15.09 -10.54 7.52
N GLY A 68 -14.65 -10.39 6.26
CA GLY A 68 -15.43 -9.75 5.19
C GLY A 68 -15.43 -8.21 5.25
N GLU A 69 -14.88 -7.63 6.32
CA GLU A 69 -14.74 -6.18 6.42
C GLU A 69 -13.84 -5.64 5.30
N LYS A 70 -14.22 -4.49 4.76
CA LYS A 70 -13.56 -3.82 3.63
C LYS A 70 -13.10 -2.44 4.07
N SER A 71 -11.94 -2.01 3.58
CA SER A 71 -11.58 -0.60 3.68
C SER A 71 -12.46 0.27 2.79
N ASP A 72 -12.56 1.54 3.16
CA ASP A 72 -13.20 2.63 2.41
C ASP A 72 -12.39 3.08 1.17
N ALA A 73 -11.14 2.62 1.03
CA ALA A 73 -10.34 2.87 -0.16
C ALA A 73 -11.05 2.37 -1.44
N PRO A 74 -11.03 3.16 -2.54
CA PRO A 74 -11.53 2.72 -3.84
C PRO A 74 -10.81 1.46 -4.31
N VAL A 75 -11.54 0.57 -4.99
CA VAL A 75 -10.94 -0.61 -5.63
C VAL A 75 -9.92 -0.20 -6.69
N LEU A 76 -8.88 -1.01 -6.85
CA LEU A 76 -7.86 -0.76 -7.87
C LEU A 76 -8.41 -1.08 -9.26
N VAL A 77 -8.02 -0.25 -10.21
CA VAL A 77 -8.15 -0.49 -11.65
C VAL A 77 -6.77 -0.81 -12.20
N GLU A 78 -6.69 -1.68 -13.21
CA GLU A 78 -5.42 -2.05 -13.84
C GLU A 78 -4.61 -0.79 -14.24
N GLY A 79 -3.32 -0.79 -13.86
CA GLY A 79 -2.40 0.29 -14.20
C GLY A 79 -2.54 1.58 -13.37
N GLN A 80 -3.51 1.69 -12.46
CA GLN A 80 -3.78 2.92 -11.70
C GLN A 80 -3.44 2.81 -10.21
N LEU A 81 -2.29 3.35 -9.79
CA LEU A 81 -1.87 3.28 -8.39
C LEU A 81 -2.54 4.41 -7.58
N PRO A 82 -3.00 4.13 -6.34
CA PRO A 82 -3.46 5.18 -5.44
C PRO A 82 -2.34 6.20 -5.22
N LYS A 83 -2.68 7.48 -5.40
CA LYS A 83 -1.80 8.59 -5.05
C LYS A 83 -2.19 9.18 -3.71
N HIS A 84 -1.23 9.71 -2.99
CA HIS A 84 -1.44 10.37 -1.70
C HIS A 84 -0.47 11.53 -1.50
N ASP A 85 -0.86 12.44 -0.62
CA ASP A 85 -0.12 13.62 -0.21
C ASP A 85 -0.05 13.70 1.32
N HIS A 86 0.81 14.58 1.82
CA HIS A 86 0.98 14.85 3.25
C HIS A 86 1.03 16.35 3.51
N ASP A 87 0.38 16.79 4.57
CA ASP A 87 0.66 18.10 5.14
C ASP A 87 1.97 18.06 5.93
N TYR A 88 2.73 19.15 5.91
CA TYR A 88 4.01 19.24 6.59
C TYR A 88 4.26 20.60 7.25
N LYS A 89 5.20 20.61 8.20
CA LYS A 89 5.74 21.81 8.82
C LYS A 89 7.25 21.83 8.71
N VAL A 90 7.79 23.00 8.40
CA VAL A 90 9.23 23.28 8.38
C VAL A 90 9.55 24.40 9.34
N SER A 91 10.76 24.42 9.89
CA SER A 91 11.28 25.53 10.67
C SER A 91 12.72 25.88 10.28
N GLY A 92 13.05 27.15 10.44
CA GLY A 92 14.40 27.68 10.25
C GLY A 92 14.65 28.84 11.21
N SER A 93 15.91 29.07 11.55
CA SER A 93 16.32 30.18 12.41
C SER A 93 17.12 31.19 11.60
N TRP A 94 16.70 32.45 11.51
CA TRP A 94 17.42 33.48 10.77
C TRP A 94 18.33 34.28 11.69
N GLY A 95 19.56 34.52 11.20
CA GLY A 95 20.54 35.35 11.88
C GLY A 95 20.07 36.79 12.05
N HIS A 96 20.78 37.55 12.88
CA HIS A 96 20.44 38.94 13.13
C HIS A 96 21.29 39.90 12.30
N LYS A 97 20.69 41.03 11.94
CA LYS A 97 21.34 42.24 11.46
C LYS A 97 20.78 43.41 12.25
N ASP A 98 21.66 44.23 12.79
CA ASP A 98 21.29 45.44 13.51
C ASP A 98 21.27 46.63 12.55
N ILE A 99 20.42 47.61 12.85
CA ILE A 99 20.38 48.89 12.14
C ILE A 99 20.77 49.94 13.14
N ASN A 100 21.75 50.79 12.80
CA ASN A 100 21.92 52.06 13.49
C ASN A 100 21.04 53.06 12.76
N ALA A 101 19.97 53.52 13.41
CA ALA A 101 19.14 54.58 12.87
C ALA A 101 18.66 55.52 13.97
N ALA A 102 18.64 56.81 13.64
CA ALA A 102 18.02 57.84 14.47
C ALA A 102 16.51 57.63 14.60
N HIS A 103 15.96 58.11 15.70
CA HIS A 103 14.53 58.02 16.03
C HIS A 103 13.64 58.55 14.90
N GLY A 104 12.92 57.65 14.23
CA GLY A 104 11.86 57.98 13.28
C GLY A 104 10.88 56.83 13.13
N GLY A 105 9.58 57.09 13.20
CA GLY A 105 8.55 56.06 13.03
C GLY A 105 8.07 56.04 11.58
N GLY A 106 8.66 55.21 10.72
CA GLY A 106 8.27 55.18 9.31
C GLY A 106 8.46 53.84 8.62
N ASN A 107 9.51 53.10 8.98
CA ASN A 107 9.86 51.85 8.33
C ASN A 107 9.02 50.67 8.87
N LYS A 108 8.10 50.23 8.02
CA LYS A 108 7.26 49.03 8.19
C LYS A 108 7.87 47.88 7.40
N HIS A 109 7.47 46.65 7.72
CA HIS A 109 7.77 45.43 6.96
C HIS A 109 9.12 44.72 7.19
N ALA A 110 9.86 45.01 8.26
CA ALA A 110 11.03 44.21 8.63
C ALA A 110 10.65 42.96 9.41
N THR A 111 11.49 41.93 9.37
CA THR A 111 11.26 40.69 10.15
C THR A 111 12.10 40.65 11.42
N LYS A 112 11.54 40.11 12.50
CA LYS A 112 12.27 39.83 13.75
C LYS A 112 13.25 38.67 13.56
N LYS A 113 14.47 38.76 14.11
CA LYS A 113 15.40 37.60 14.17
C LYS A 113 14.76 36.39 14.89
N GLY A 114 15.25 35.19 14.60
CA GLY A 114 14.92 33.98 15.35
C GLY A 114 14.24 32.91 14.51
N SER A 115 13.47 32.05 15.18
CA SER A 115 12.82 30.91 14.56
C SER A 115 11.53 31.32 13.84
N HIS A 116 11.42 30.88 12.59
CA HIS A 116 10.22 31.01 11.77
C HIS A 116 9.76 29.62 11.34
N SER A 117 8.46 29.46 11.14
CA SER A 117 7.84 28.20 10.73
C SER A 117 7.00 28.39 9.49
N GLY A 118 7.05 27.41 8.61
CA GLY A 118 6.22 27.33 7.41
C GLY A 118 5.49 26.01 7.35
N SER A 119 4.54 25.93 6.43
CA SER A 119 3.79 24.71 6.15
C SER A 119 3.47 24.60 4.68
N GLY A 120 3.13 23.39 4.25
CA GLY A 120 2.63 23.13 2.92
C GLY A 120 2.06 21.72 2.83
N THR A 121 1.80 21.30 1.59
CA THR A 121 1.34 19.96 1.27
C THR A 121 2.25 19.36 0.22
N THR A 122 2.58 18.07 0.36
CA THR A 122 3.39 17.39 -0.64
C THR A 122 2.64 17.22 -1.95
N GLU A 123 3.35 17.07 -3.07
CA GLU A 123 2.68 16.54 -4.26
C GLU A 123 2.15 15.12 -4.01
N LYS A 124 1.17 14.76 -4.83
CA LYS A 124 0.59 13.43 -4.84
C LYS A 124 1.58 12.43 -5.43
N SER A 125 2.05 11.48 -4.63
CA SER A 125 2.93 10.40 -5.05
C SER A 125 2.28 9.02 -4.85
N THR A 126 2.78 8.01 -5.56
CA THR A 126 2.38 6.61 -5.37
C THR A 126 3.34 5.91 -4.42
N TRP A 127 2.93 4.77 -3.85
CA TRP A 127 3.79 3.93 -3.01
C TRP A 127 4.69 2.99 -3.82
N GLU A 128 4.60 3.04 -5.16
CA GLU A 128 5.32 2.16 -6.07
C GLU A 128 5.19 0.67 -5.69
N LEU A 129 4.03 0.24 -5.20
CA LEU A 129 3.87 -1.16 -4.83
C LEU A 129 3.94 -2.06 -6.04
N PRO A 130 4.70 -3.16 -6.00
CA PRO A 130 4.65 -4.16 -7.03
C PRO A 130 3.37 -4.96 -6.90
N LEU A 131 2.46 -4.83 -7.85
CA LEU A 131 1.18 -5.54 -7.85
C LEU A 131 1.18 -6.63 -8.94
N MET A 132 0.42 -7.69 -8.69
CA MET A 132 -0.02 -8.64 -9.70
C MET A 132 -1.48 -9.01 -9.44
N GLN A 133 -2.30 -8.97 -10.48
CA GLN A 133 -3.74 -9.23 -10.38
C GLN A 133 -4.09 -10.63 -10.85
N LEU A 134 -4.88 -11.34 -10.05
CA LEU A 134 -5.24 -12.73 -10.30
C LEU A 134 -6.72 -12.95 -9.97
N LYS A 135 -7.39 -13.87 -10.68
CA LYS A 135 -8.77 -14.22 -10.36
C LYS A 135 -8.82 -14.81 -8.94
N VAL A 136 -9.76 -14.31 -8.13
CA VAL A 136 -10.00 -14.83 -6.77
C VAL A 136 -11.31 -15.61 -6.78
N CYS A 137 -11.23 -16.86 -6.37
CA CYS A 137 -12.40 -17.71 -6.24
C CYS A 137 -12.53 -18.22 -4.81
N GLN A 138 -13.77 -18.45 -4.40
CA GLN A 138 -14.14 -19.10 -3.16
C GLN A 138 -14.74 -20.48 -3.45
N SER A 139 -14.32 -21.50 -2.70
CA SER A 139 -14.91 -22.83 -2.78
C SER A 139 -16.33 -22.82 -2.24
N LYS A 140 -17.27 -23.37 -3.01
CA LYS A 140 -18.69 -23.46 -2.65
C LYS A 140 -18.90 -24.46 -1.52
N ALA A 141 -19.90 -24.20 -0.68
CA ALA A 141 -20.37 -25.22 0.24
C ALA A 141 -20.96 -26.40 -0.55
N ASN A 142 -20.62 -27.63 -0.18
CA ASN A 142 -21.31 -28.80 -0.71
C ASN A 142 -22.74 -28.80 -0.18
N SER A 143 -23.70 -28.44 -1.03
CA SER A 143 -25.13 -28.35 -0.68
C SER A 143 -25.74 -29.68 -0.22
N ASN A 144 -25.08 -30.82 -0.50
CA ASN A 144 -25.64 -32.17 -0.33
C ASN A 144 -25.11 -32.95 0.88
N SER A 145 -24.29 -32.37 1.75
CA SER A 145 -23.66 -33.12 2.84
C SER A 145 -24.13 -32.66 4.23
N GLN A 146 -25.17 -33.30 4.75
CA GLN A 146 -25.55 -33.24 6.18
C GLN A 146 -24.50 -33.86 7.12
N LYS A 147 -23.42 -34.43 6.57
CA LYS A 147 -22.23 -34.84 7.31
C LYS A 147 -21.07 -34.22 6.57
N GLU A 148 -20.43 -33.21 7.16
CA GLU A 148 -19.24 -32.52 6.64
C GLU A 148 -18.10 -33.54 6.52
N SER A 149 -18.14 -34.42 5.51
CA SER A 149 -17.02 -35.27 5.16
C SER A 149 -15.93 -34.31 4.73
N VAL A 150 -14.86 -34.24 5.51
CA VAL A 150 -13.75 -33.30 5.31
C VAL A 150 -13.03 -33.67 4.03
N VAL A 151 -13.54 -33.19 2.89
CA VAL A 151 -12.82 -33.27 1.63
C VAL A 151 -11.83 -32.12 1.61
N ASP A 152 -10.60 -32.44 1.96
CA ASP A 152 -9.44 -31.55 1.95
C ASP A 152 -8.26 -32.28 1.32
N ALA A 153 -7.92 -31.93 0.08
CA ALA A 153 -6.78 -32.50 -0.62
C ALA A 153 -5.53 -31.60 -0.60
N PHE A 154 -5.54 -30.49 0.15
CA PHE A 154 -4.38 -29.60 0.23
C PHE A 154 -3.23 -30.25 1.00
N PRO A 155 -1.96 -30.02 0.65
CA PRO A 155 -0.85 -30.62 1.40
C PRO A 155 -0.67 -30.01 2.80
N TYR A 156 -0.01 -30.75 3.70
CA TYR A 156 0.47 -30.21 4.97
C TYR A 156 1.28 -28.91 4.76
N SER A 157 1.23 -27.99 5.73
CA SER A 157 1.89 -26.67 5.66
C SER A 157 1.29 -25.68 4.66
N THR A 158 0.14 -26.00 4.06
CA THR A 158 -0.63 -25.03 3.27
C THR A 158 -1.10 -23.87 4.17
N VAL A 159 -0.91 -22.64 3.70
CA VAL A 159 -1.50 -21.42 4.22
C VAL A 159 -2.57 -20.96 3.26
N ALA A 160 -3.77 -20.71 3.77
CA ALA A 160 -4.91 -20.30 2.97
C ALA A 160 -5.80 -19.27 3.68
N PHE A 161 -6.62 -18.60 2.87
CA PHE A 161 -7.64 -17.68 3.32
C PHE A 161 -9.00 -18.37 3.32
N PHE A 162 -9.88 -17.96 4.22
CA PHE A 162 -11.19 -18.56 4.39
C PHE A 162 -12.24 -17.48 4.64
N ASN A 163 -13.37 -17.58 3.93
CA ASN A 163 -14.57 -16.80 4.18
C ASN A 163 -15.52 -17.57 5.12
N ARG A 164 -15.07 -17.80 6.35
CA ARG A 164 -15.81 -18.45 7.45
C ARG A 164 -15.22 -18.04 8.81
N GLN A 165 -15.99 -18.18 9.88
CA GLN A 165 -15.61 -17.70 11.22
C GLN A 165 -14.54 -18.55 11.92
N SER A 166 -14.33 -19.80 11.49
CA SER A 166 -13.37 -20.73 12.08
C SER A 166 -12.66 -21.57 11.03
N CYS A 167 -11.43 -22.00 11.32
CA CYS A 167 -10.67 -22.86 10.42
C CYS A 167 -11.34 -24.24 10.31
N PRO A 168 -11.33 -24.88 9.12
CA PRO A 168 -11.83 -26.24 8.95
C PRO A 168 -11.06 -27.25 9.81
N VAL A 169 -11.64 -28.45 10.01
CA VAL A 169 -10.94 -29.57 10.67
C VAL A 169 -9.62 -29.87 9.96
N GLY A 170 -8.53 -30.02 10.72
CA GLY A 170 -7.17 -30.21 10.18
C GLY A 170 -6.41 -28.90 9.92
N TRP A 171 -7.04 -27.75 10.19
CA TRP A 171 -6.45 -26.42 10.08
C TRP A 171 -6.52 -25.68 11.41
N VAL A 172 -5.60 -24.74 11.61
CA VAL A 172 -5.58 -23.85 12.78
C VAL A 172 -5.42 -22.39 12.35
N PRO A 173 -5.87 -21.41 13.15
CA PRO A 173 -5.63 -19.99 12.85
C PRO A 173 -4.14 -19.69 12.68
N PHE A 174 -3.78 -19.00 11.60
CA PHE A 174 -2.39 -18.70 11.30
C PHE A 174 -1.99 -17.32 11.84
N LYS A 175 -1.68 -17.27 13.15
CA LYS A 175 -1.36 -16.04 13.88
C LYS A 175 -0.28 -15.17 13.21
N ASP A 176 0.68 -15.81 12.56
CA ASP A 176 1.76 -15.11 11.86
C ASP A 176 1.29 -14.27 10.67
N MET A 177 0.11 -14.55 10.10
CA MET A 177 -0.51 -13.81 9.00
C MET A 177 -1.58 -12.81 9.48
N ASP A 178 -1.87 -12.74 10.79
CA ASP A 178 -2.84 -11.80 11.34
C ASP A 178 -2.43 -10.34 11.11
N GLY A 179 -3.28 -9.61 10.39
CA GLY A 179 -3.04 -8.24 9.95
C GLY A 179 -1.92 -8.11 8.92
N ARG A 180 -1.65 -9.14 8.09
CA ARG A 180 -0.59 -9.12 7.07
C ARG A 180 -1.07 -9.56 5.70
N PHE A 181 -0.47 -8.99 4.66
CA PHE A 181 -0.56 -9.49 3.30
C PHE A 181 0.42 -10.63 3.09
N VAL A 182 0.09 -11.56 2.19
CA VAL A 182 1.06 -12.52 1.70
C VAL A 182 1.81 -11.94 0.50
N VAL A 183 3.15 -12.03 0.53
CA VAL A 183 4.02 -11.70 -0.60
C VAL A 183 4.76 -12.97 -1.01
N PRO A 184 4.64 -13.44 -2.26
CA PRO A 184 5.33 -14.65 -2.71
C PRO A 184 6.86 -14.52 -2.63
N LEU A 185 7.52 -15.56 -2.10
CA LEU A 185 8.97 -15.60 -1.95
C LEU A 185 9.71 -15.55 -3.29
N LEU A 186 10.74 -14.70 -3.36
CA LEU A 186 11.75 -14.76 -4.40
C LEU A 186 12.51 -16.10 -4.38
N LYS A 187 13.14 -16.43 -5.51
CA LYS A 187 14.08 -17.56 -5.59
C LYS A 187 15.20 -17.33 -4.56
N GLY A 188 15.39 -18.29 -3.66
CA GLY A 188 16.39 -18.22 -2.58
C GLY A 188 15.95 -17.50 -1.30
N GLY A 189 14.76 -16.87 -1.27
CA GLY A 189 14.26 -16.17 -0.09
C GLY A 189 13.99 -17.07 1.12
N SER A 190 13.90 -16.46 2.30
CA SER A 190 13.62 -17.17 3.55
C SER A 190 12.13 -17.19 3.86
N PRO A 191 11.50 -18.38 3.96
CA PRO A 191 10.09 -18.45 4.34
C PRO A 191 9.88 -17.88 5.74
N HIS A 192 8.67 -17.37 5.99
CA HIS A 192 8.25 -16.79 7.27
C HIS A 192 8.97 -15.50 7.69
N TYR A 193 9.62 -14.79 6.76
CA TYR A 193 10.00 -13.41 7.05
C TYR A 193 8.72 -12.57 7.26
N LYS A 194 8.66 -11.88 8.40
CA LYS A 194 7.52 -11.06 8.84
C LYS A 194 8.02 -9.64 9.07
N LYS A 195 7.37 -8.66 8.47
CA LYS A 195 7.67 -7.25 8.71
C LYS A 195 6.85 -6.70 9.88
N THR A 196 7.46 -6.51 11.05
CA THR A 196 6.85 -6.32 12.40
C THR A 196 5.45 -5.69 12.53
N ALA A 197 5.04 -4.69 11.75
CA ALA A 197 3.68 -4.12 11.79
C ALA A 197 2.56 -5.17 11.58
N GLN A 198 1.40 -4.97 12.20
CA GLN A 198 0.16 -5.74 11.97
C GLN A 198 -1.01 -4.78 11.81
N TRP A 199 -1.84 -5.00 10.79
CA TRP A 199 -3.09 -4.26 10.55
C TRP A 199 -4.30 -5.04 11.07
N ASN A 200 -4.34 -5.25 12.38
CA ASN A 200 -5.38 -6.02 13.06
C ASN A 200 -6.63 -5.20 13.44
N LYS A 201 -6.79 -3.99 12.88
CA LYS A 201 -8.01 -3.18 12.93
C LYS A 201 -8.09 -2.29 11.69
N LEU A 202 -9.29 -2.10 11.14
CA LEU A 202 -9.53 -1.25 9.96
C LEU A 202 -9.10 0.21 10.18
N ASP A 203 -9.40 0.78 11.33
CA ASP A 203 -9.01 2.15 11.71
C ASP A 203 -7.49 2.35 11.78
N LYS A 204 -6.74 1.25 11.90
CA LYS A 204 -5.27 1.23 11.91
C LYS A 204 -4.64 0.97 10.54
N ILE A 205 -5.40 0.74 9.47
CA ILE A 205 -4.83 0.68 8.10
C ILE A 205 -4.21 2.05 7.72
N ASN A 206 -4.60 3.09 8.42
CA ASN A 206 -4.00 4.41 8.40
C ASN A 206 -2.72 4.49 9.24
N TYR A 207 -1.70 3.70 8.89
CA TYR A 207 -0.41 3.87 9.54
C TYR A 207 0.25 5.15 9.06
N ALA A 208 0.35 6.05 10.02
CA ALA A 208 1.00 7.32 9.87
C ALA A 208 2.51 7.08 9.75
N HIS A 209 3.13 7.66 8.73
CA HIS A 209 4.56 7.60 8.53
C HIS A 209 5.17 8.98 8.40
N GLN A 210 6.48 9.06 8.64
CA GLN A 210 7.22 10.32 8.66
C GLN A 210 8.11 10.47 7.43
N HIS A 211 7.99 11.63 6.80
CA HIS A 211 8.98 12.13 5.86
C HIS A 211 9.91 13.11 6.57
N LYS A 212 11.18 13.10 6.19
CA LYS A 212 12.07 14.21 6.49
C LYS A 212 11.95 15.23 5.37
N VAL A 213 11.76 16.48 5.75
CA VAL A 213 11.58 17.58 4.82
C VAL A 213 12.82 18.43 4.79
N SER A 214 13.27 18.79 3.59
CA SER A 214 14.19 19.92 3.43
C SER A 214 13.68 20.85 2.34
N ALA A 215 13.61 22.15 2.65
CA ALA A 215 13.17 23.17 1.70
C ALA A 215 14.16 24.32 1.66
N LYS A 216 14.21 24.99 0.52
CA LYS A 216 15.06 26.16 0.30
C LYS A 216 14.16 27.39 0.34
N VAL A 217 14.35 28.24 1.35
CA VAL A 217 13.58 29.48 1.50
C VAL A 217 14.51 30.63 1.12
N ASP A 218 14.16 31.34 0.06
CA ASP A 218 14.81 32.58 -0.36
C ASP A 218 13.81 33.73 -0.20
N PRO A 219 13.68 34.26 1.01
CA PRO A 219 12.70 35.29 1.28
C PRO A 219 13.20 36.63 0.76
N SER A 220 12.36 37.43 0.11
CA SER A 220 12.78 38.71 -0.49
C SER A 220 13.46 39.68 0.51
N SER A 221 14.48 40.40 0.03
CA SER A 221 15.13 41.45 0.79
C SER A 221 14.30 42.73 0.81
N GLN A 222 14.41 43.48 1.90
CA GLN A 222 13.94 44.85 1.98
C GLN A 222 15.07 45.75 2.46
N ASP A 223 15.13 46.92 1.83
CA ASP A 223 16.03 47.99 2.20
C ASP A 223 15.27 49.01 3.05
N PHE A 224 15.96 49.56 4.03
CA PHE A 224 15.45 50.57 4.93
C PHE A 224 16.25 51.84 4.85
N VAL A 225 15.53 52.90 5.18
CA VAL A 225 16.01 54.25 5.28
C VAL A 225 16.55 54.40 6.70
N ALA A 226 17.85 54.69 6.86
CA ALA A 226 18.51 54.85 8.17
C ALA A 226 19.26 56.19 8.23
N ALA A 227 19.22 56.85 9.38
CA ALA A 227 19.92 58.10 9.62
C ALA A 227 21.25 57.85 10.36
N ASP A 228 22.30 58.59 9.99
CA ASP A 228 23.70 58.52 10.49
C ASP A 228 23.90 58.97 11.96
N ASP A 229 22.95 58.69 12.85
CA ASP A 229 23.07 59.07 14.26
C ASP A 229 23.68 57.92 15.11
N PRO A 230 24.87 58.10 15.72
CA PRO A 230 25.56 57.06 16.48
C PRO A 230 24.95 56.70 17.84
N ILE A 231 23.83 57.31 18.29
CA ILE A 231 23.44 57.28 19.72
C ILE A 231 22.19 56.42 20.06
N SER A 232 21.46 55.83 19.11
CA SER A 232 20.21 55.12 19.43
C SER A 232 20.37 53.59 19.52
N SER A 233 20.32 53.04 20.74
CA SER A 233 20.45 51.61 21.05
C SER A 233 19.18 50.77 20.76
N SER A 234 18.18 51.33 20.08
CA SER A 234 16.82 50.77 20.03
C SER A 234 16.55 49.81 18.85
N ASN A 235 17.42 49.76 17.84
CA ASN A 235 17.20 49.06 16.58
C ASN A 235 18.04 47.77 16.42
N ARG A 236 18.03 46.93 17.46
CA ARG A 236 18.70 45.62 17.43
C ARG A 236 17.74 44.49 17.04
N SER A 237 18.28 43.43 16.45
CA SER A 237 17.64 42.14 16.26
C SER A 237 16.63 42.02 15.11
N PHE A 238 16.92 42.60 13.94
CA PHE A 238 16.20 42.30 12.71
C PHE A 238 16.78 41.06 12.04
N ALA A 239 15.98 40.34 11.27
CA ALA A 239 16.47 39.18 10.54
C ALA A 239 17.27 39.63 9.30
N LYS A 240 18.45 39.03 9.11
CA LYS A 240 19.26 39.22 7.91
C LYS A 240 18.60 38.52 6.72
N HIS A 241 18.60 39.15 5.55
CA HIS A 241 18.30 38.47 4.30
C HIS A 241 19.36 37.39 4.03
N GLU A 242 18.94 36.14 4.02
CA GLU A 242 19.75 35.02 3.58
C GLU A 242 18.84 33.91 3.07
N GLU A 243 19.26 33.33 1.96
CA GLU A 243 18.76 32.06 1.47
C GLU A 243 19.12 30.98 2.49
N LYS A 244 18.13 30.18 2.90
CA LYS A 244 18.33 29.19 3.96
C LYS A 244 17.65 27.86 3.66
N ARG A 245 18.36 26.78 3.97
CA ARG A 245 17.75 25.45 4.03
C ARG A 245 17.02 25.28 5.37
N VAL A 246 15.73 24.99 5.30
CA VAL A 246 14.87 24.70 6.45
C VAL A 246 14.55 23.21 6.50
N TYR A 247 14.30 22.70 7.71
CA TYR A 247 14.03 21.28 7.93
C TYR A 247 12.70 21.09 8.63
N GLY A 248 12.08 19.94 8.41
CA GLY A 248 10.73 19.69 8.90
C GLY A 248 10.31 18.24 8.87
N HIS A 249 9.05 18.04 9.24
CA HIS A 249 8.38 16.75 9.28
C HIS A 249 6.94 16.87 8.79
N THR A 250 6.38 15.75 8.30
CA THR A 250 4.95 15.64 8.00
C THR A 250 4.11 15.67 9.28
N THR A 251 2.96 16.33 9.24
CA THR A 251 2.14 16.63 10.43
C THR A 251 0.94 15.71 10.65
N ASN A 252 0.68 14.76 9.74
CA ASN A 252 -0.46 13.84 9.85
C ASN A 252 -0.19 12.59 10.71
N LEU A 253 0.52 12.75 11.83
CA LEU A 253 0.65 11.68 12.81
C LEU A 253 -0.30 11.92 13.97
N ASN A 254 -1.19 10.96 14.22
CA ASN A 254 -1.79 10.73 15.53
C ASN A 254 -0.69 10.28 16.52
N TYR A 255 0.24 11.19 16.85
CA TYR A 255 1.13 11.01 17.99
C TYR A 255 0.45 11.68 19.19
N PRO A 256 0.35 11.03 20.36
CA PRO A 256 -0.39 11.56 21.52
C PRO A 256 0.12 12.92 22.04
N GLN A 257 1.28 13.40 21.56
CA GLN A 257 1.82 14.73 21.87
C GLN A 257 1.38 15.85 20.90
N TYR A 258 0.61 15.55 19.84
CA TYR A 258 0.12 16.51 18.85
C TYR A 258 -1.36 16.26 18.49
N THR A 259 -2.26 16.25 19.48
CA THR A 259 -3.67 15.84 19.36
C THR A 259 -4.63 16.89 18.74
N LYS A 260 -4.14 17.95 18.08
CA LYS A 260 -5.01 19.08 17.67
C LYS A 260 -5.44 19.12 16.19
N TYR A 261 -5.08 18.15 15.35
CA TYR A 261 -5.49 18.14 13.93
C TYR A 261 -6.20 16.82 13.54
N PRO A 262 -7.53 16.83 13.28
CA PRO A 262 -8.35 15.62 13.19
C PRO A 262 -8.64 15.21 11.74
N LYS A 263 -7.67 15.27 10.82
CA LYS A 263 -7.86 14.60 9.52
C LYS A 263 -7.43 13.15 9.68
N LYS A 264 -8.42 12.24 9.77
CA LYS A 264 -8.15 10.81 9.60
C LYS A 264 -7.38 10.64 8.29
N PRO A 265 -6.22 9.97 8.28
CA PRO A 265 -5.54 9.66 7.03
C PRO A 265 -6.52 8.89 6.14
N LYS A 266 -6.48 9.15 4.83
CA LYS A 266 -7.30 8.38 3.88
C LYS A 266 -6.69 6.99 3.77
N THR A 267 -7.50 5.94 3.92
CA THR A 267 -7.06 4.59 3.62
C THR A 267 -6.71 4.51 2.14
N LEU A 268 -5.48 4.12 1.81
CA LEU A 268 -5.00 4.15 0.42
C LEU A 268 -5.18 2.82 -0.30
N PHE A 269 -5.27 1.72 0.44
CA PHE A 269 -5.31 0.38 -0.14
C PHE A 269 -6.69 -0.24 0.03
N PRO A 270 -7.34 -0.66 -1.07
CA PRO A 270 -8.55 -1.46 -0.98
C PRO A 270 -8.20 -2.84 -0.45
N VAL A 271 -8.64 -3.13 0.76
CA VAL A 271 -8.46 -4.43 1.39
C VAL A 271 -9.80 -5.11 1.62
N ILE A 272 -9.75 -6.43 1.74
CA ILE A 272 -10.79 -7.25 2.34
C ILE A 272 -10.14 -8.24 3.32
N TYR A 273 -10.73 -8.36 4.50
CA TYR A 273 -10.22 -9.23 5.56
C TYR A 273 -10.73 -10.66 5.41
N MET A 274 -9.82 -11.63 5.44
CA MET A 274 -10.14 -13.06 5.38
C MET A 274 -9.51 -13.82 6.54
N LEU A 275 -10.21 -14.84 7.05
CA LEU A 275 -9.65 -15.73 8.05
C LEU A 275 -8.42 -16.41 7.48
N SER A 276 -7.30 -16.30 8.18
CA SER A 276 -6.03 -16.93 7.82
C SER A 276 -5.89 -18.25 8.58
N CYS A 277 -5.67 -19.35 7.86
CA CYS A 277 -5.48 -20.67 8.45
C CYS A 277 -4.23 -21.36 7.91
N TYR A 278 -3.67 -22.24 8.74
CA TYR A 278 -2.51 -23.07 8.46
C TYR A 278 -2.89 -24.55 8.60
N LYS A 279 -2.61 -25.36 7.57
CA LYS A 279 -2.92 -26.79 7.57
C LYS A 279 -1.90 -27.56 8.41
N ILE A 280 -2.41 -28.26 9.43
CA ILE A 280 -1.61 -29.07 10.36
C ILE A 280 -1.82 -30.57 10.18
N SER A 281 -2.90 -31.01 9.52
CA SER A 281 -3.11 -32.42 9.23
C SER A 281 -2.28 -32.86 8.02
N THR A 282 -1.72 -34.07 8.11
CA THR A 282 -1.07 -34.76 6.99
C THR A 282 -2.06 -35.56 6.15
N SER A 283 -3.27 -35.81 6.68
CA SER A 283 -4.34 -36.50 5.98
C SER A 283 -4.82 -35.67 4.79
N VAL A 284 -4.68 -36.26 3.61
CA VAL A 284 -5.19 -35.74 2.34
C VAL A 284 -6.35 -36.64 1.94
N SER A 285 -7.55 -36.08 1.85
CA SER A 285 -8.72 -36.82 1.36
C SER A 285 -8.66 -37.03 -0.17
N LYS A 286 -9.47 -37.95 -0.70
CA LYS A 286 -9.62 -38.14 -2.15
C LYS A 286 -10.43 -36.99 -2.75
N GLY A 287 -9.75 -35.92 -3.15
CA GLY A 287 -10.33 -34.81 -3.92
C GLY A 287 -9.35 -34.32 -4.99
N VAL A 288 -9.85 -33.69 -6.04
CA VAL A 288 -9.02 -33.05 -7.08
C VAL A 288 -8.94 -31.54 -6.86
N ILE A 289 -7.74 -31.03 -6.63
CA ILE A 289 -7.48 -29.58 -6.62
C ILE A 289 -7.41 -29.13 -8.09
N PRO A 290 -8.19 -28.12 -8.50
CA PRO A 290 -8.12 -27.61 -9.87
C PRO A 290 -6.70 -27.19 -10.26
N ARG A 291 -6.36 -27.38 -11.54
CA ARG A 291 -5.13 -26.83 -12.10
C ARG A 291 -5.12 -25.32 -11.96
N GLN A 292 -3.92 -24.74 -11.92
CA GLN A 292 -3.70 -23.30 -11.80
C GLN A 292 -4.14 -22.68 -10.46
N THR A 293 -4.68 -23.46 -9.52
CA THR A 293 -4.89 -23.02 -8.13
C THR A 293 -3.57 -22.61 -7.52
N VAL A 294 -3.54 -21.41 -6.96
CA VAL A 294 -2.42 -20.87 -6.19
C VAL A 294 -2.63 -21.19 -4.71
N ALA A 295 -1.60 -21.74 -4.07
CA ALA A 295 -1.54 -21.94 -2.63
C ALA A 295 -0.21 -21.45 -2.07
N PHE A 296 -0.24 -21.01 -0.81
CA PHE A 296 0.95 -20.59 -0.08
C PHE A 296 1.39 -21.69 0.87
N TYR A 297 2.68 -21.79 1.12
CA TYR A 297 3.24 -22.81 2.00
C TYR A 297 4.22 -22.18 2.98
N GLY A 298 4.21 -22.68 4.22
CA GLY A 298 5.24 -22.36 5.21
C GLY A 298 6.60 -22.98 4.87
N SER A 299 6.59 -24.09 4.13
CA SER A 299 7.80 -24.70 3.61
C SER A 299 8.48 -23.85 2.53
N ARG A 300 9.79 -24.05 2.31
CA ARG A 300 10.55 -23.44 1.20
C ARG A 300 10.25 -24.07 -0.17
N TYR A 301 9.74 -25.30 -0.19
CA TYR A 301 9.57 -26.10 -1.40
C TYR A 301 8.10 -26.45 -1.61
N CYS A 302 7.70 -26.48 -2.88
CA CYS A 302 6.37 -26.93 -3.27
C CYS A 302 6.22 -28.43 -3.05
N PRO A 303 5.07 -28.89 -2.53
CA PRO A 303 4.76 -30.31 -2.41
C PRO A 303 4.70 -31.00 -3.78
N THR A 304 4.73 -32.33 -3.80
CA THR A 304 4.58 -33.13 -5.03
C THR A 304 3.32 -32.75 -5.80
N GLY A 305 3.47 -32.58 -7.12
CA GLY A 305 2.37 -32.18 -8.00
C GLY A 305 2.04 -30.69 -7.98
N TRP A 306 2.92 -29.86 -7.42
CA TRP A 306 2.88 -28.41 -7.43
C TRP A 306 4.21 -27.85 -7.95
N SER A 307 4.17 -26.68 -8.59
CA SER A 307 5.37 -25.97 -9.06
C SER A 307 5.46 -24.58 -8.46
N ARG A 308 6.69 -24.09 -8.23
CA ARG A 308 6.90 -22.71 -7.76
C ARG A 308 6.42 -21.73 -8.83
N THR A 309 5.64 -20.74 -8.41
CA THR A 309 5.29 -19.60 -9.27
C THR A 309 6.34 -18.52 -9.09
N LEU A 310 7.09 -18.19 -10.15
CA LEU A 310 8.10 -17.14 -10.09
C LEU A 310 7.61 -15.77 -10.58
N THR A 311 6.53 -15.73 -11.36
CA THR A 311 6.00 -14.49 -11.96
C THR A 311 5.39 -13.53 -10.93
N THR A 312 4.83 -14.06 -9.84
CA THR A 312 4.28 -13.29 -8.71
C THR A 312 5.31 -12.96 -7.63
N ALA A 313 6.54 -13.46 -7.76
CA ALA A 313 7.54 -13.37 -6.70
C ALA A 313 7.86 -11.90 -6.37
N GLY A 314 7.80 -11.54 -5.08
CA GLY A 314 8.00 -10.18 -4.60
C GLY A 314 6.86 -9.20 -4.91
N ARG A 315 5.69 -9.67 -5.39
CA ARG A 315 4.54 -8.80 -5.71
C ARG A 315 3.39 -9.03 -4.72
N PHE A 316 2.66 -7.98 -4.40
CA PHE A 316 1.39 -8.10 -3.70
C PHE A 316 0.33 -8.61 -4.68
N LEU A 317 -0.49 -9.55 -4.22
CA LEU A 317 -1.59 -10.09 -5.02
C LEU A 317 -2.86 -9.27 -4.79
N ILE A 318 -3.52 -8.93 -5.88
CA ILE A 318 -4.82 -8.27 -5.89
C ILE A 318 -5.84 -9.15 -6.62
N GLY A 319 -7.09 -9.12 -6.19
CA GLY A 319 -8.16 -9.74 -6.96
C GLY A 319 -8.34 -9.04 -8.30
N LEU A 320 -8.54 -9.82 -9.36
CA LEU A 320 -8.67 -9.32 -10.72
C LEU A 320 -9.78 -8.26 -10.81
N PRO A 321 -9.47 -7.00 -11.17
CA PRO A 321 -10.50 -5.99 -11.41
C PRO A 321 -11.37 -6.36 -12.61
N ASP A 322 -12.55 -5.74 -12.73
CA ASP A 322 -13.38 -5.90 -13.92
C ASP A 322 -12.64 -5.42 -15.17
N ASN A 323 -12.79 -6.18 -16.27
CA ASN A 323 -12.17 -5.90 -17.58
C ASN A 323 -10.63 -5.87 -17.57
N ALA A 324 -9.99 -6.47 -16.55
CA ALA A 324 -8.55 -6.49 -16.40
C ALA A 324 -7.94 -7.82 -16.88
N ASN A 325 -6.65 -7.82 -17.21
CA ASN A 325 -5.93 -8.99 -17.73
C ASN A 325 -5.40 -9.90 -16.60
N PRO A 326 -5.82 -11.18 -16.49
CA PRO A 326 -5.28 -12.09 -15.50
C PRO A 326 -3.75 -12.22 -15.59
N GLY A 327 -3.06 -12.11 -14.45
CA GLY A 327 -1.61 -12.23 -14.38
C GLY A 327 -0.84 -10.96 -14.77
N ALA A 328 -1.52 -9.87 -15.14
CA ALA A 328 -0.84 -8.60 -15.40
C ALA A 328 -0.15 -8.07 -14.14
N ALA A 329 1.09 -7.61 -14.32
CA ALA A 329 1.89 -6.98 -13.28
C ALA A 329 2.01 -5.49 -13.56
N TRP A 330 1.90 -4.67 -12.52
CA TRP A 330 2.01 -3.22 -12.63
C TRP A 330 2.43 -2.58 -11.29
N GLY A 331 2.64 -1.26 -11.32
CA GLY A 331 3.24 -0.52 -10.22
C GLY A 331 4.76 -0.64 -10.20
N GLY A 332 5.38 -0.77 -9.03
CA GLY A 332 6.84 -0.80 -8.91
C GLY A 332 7.50 -2.15 -9.22
N ASN A 333 8.82 -2.17 -9.07
CA ASN A 333 9.63 -3.39 -9.18
C ASN A 333 9.30 -4.38 -8.06
N PRO A 334 9.36 -5.71 -8.31
CA PRO A 334 9.21 -6.72 -7.26
C PRO A 334 10.07 -6.45 -6.03
N LEU A 335 9.52 -6.71 -4.85
CA LEU A 335 10.25 -6.63 -3.59
C LEU A 335 11.37 -7.67 -3.58
N LYS A 336 12.56 -7.24 -3.16
CA LYS A 336 13.66 -8.11 -2.75
C LYS A 336 13.29 -8.88 -1.47
N ASP A 337 14.05 -9.92 -1.15
CA ASP A 337 13.90 -10.65 0.11
C ASP A 337 14.02 -9.66 1.27
N LYS A 338 13.02 -9.64 2.15
CA LYS A 338 12.98 -8.75 3.32
C LYS A 338 12.98 -7.25 3.02
N GLU A 339 12.70 -6.84 1.78
CA GLU A 339 12.76 -5.44 1.38
C GLU A 339 11.78 -4.57 2.18
N ASN A 340 12.28 -3.43 2.67
CA ASN A 340 11.45 -2.34 3.13
C ASN A 340 11.33 -1.30 2.02
N ARG A 341 10.22 -1.30 1.29
CA ARG A 341 9.96 -0.33 0.22
C ARG A 341 9.75 1.06 0.82
N THR A 342 10.55 2.01 0.38
CA THR A 342 10.34 3.44 0.62
C THR A 342 9.78 4.10 -0.65
N HIS A 343 9.14 5.25 -0.50
CA HIS A 343 8.76 6.12 -1.62
C HIS A 343 9.13 7.56 -1.32
N THR A 344 9.11 8.40 -2.36
CA THR A 344 9.44 9.83 -2.25
C THR A 344 8.31 10.68 -2.79
N HIS A 345 8.21 11.91 -2.29
CA HIS A 345 7.43 12.97 -2.93
C HIS A 345 8.39 13.91 -3.65
N VAL A 346 7.99 14.42 -4.81
CA VAL A 346 8.74 15.42 -5.57
C VAL A 346 7.98 16.75 -5.57
N ASN A 347 8.67 17.85 -5.88
CA ASN A 347 8.09 19.17 -6.21
C ASN A 347 7.01 19.72 -5.27
N SER A 348 7.21 19.64 -3.95
CA SER A 348 6.18 20.17 -3.03
C SER A 348 6.36 21.67 -2.79
N SER A 349 5.27 22.41 -2.61
CA SER A 349 5.31 23.86 -2.34
C SER A 349 4.76 24.19 -0.95
N GLY A 350 5.20 25.31 -0.38
CA GLY A 350 4.70 25.79 0.90
C GLY A 350 4.88 27.30 1.06
N SER A 351 4.48 27.83 2.20
CA SER A 351 4.73 29.21 2.59
C SER A 351 5.26 29.29 4.01
N MET A 352 6.14 30.27 4.26
CA MET A 352 6.62 30.63 5.58
C MET A 352 6.20 32.07 5.88
N HIS A 353 5.53 32.26 7.00
CA HIS A 353 5.11 33.59 7.46
C HIS A 353 6.19 34.21 8.34
N PHE A 354 6.62 35.42 7.98
CA PHE A 354 7.58 36.21 8.72
C PHE A 354 6.89 37.41 9.33
N SER A 355 6.73 37.41 10.66
CA SER A 355 6.00 38.46 11.36
C SER A 355 6.71 39.80 11.24
N GLU A 356 5.91 40.83 10.95
CA GLU A 356 6.38 42.20 10.86
C GLU A 356 6.89 42.72 12.21
N ARG A 357 7.98 43.48 12.15
CA ARG A 357 8.55 44.29 13.22
C ARG A 357 8.81 45.68 12.66
N LYS A 358 8.26 46.69 13.34
CA LYS A 358 8.53 48.09 13.01
C LYS A 358 9.99 48.42 13.30
N ILE A 359 10.62 49.16 12.40
CA ILE A 359 11.93 49.78 12.63
C ILE A 359 11.70 51.24 12.97
N ALA A 360 12.32 51.70 14.05
CA ALA A 360 12.34 53.13 14.38
C ALA A 360 13.53 53.78 13.67
N ALA A 361 13.42 54.02 12.36
CA ALA A 361 14.45 54.71 11.59
C ALA A 361 13.88 55.95 10.88
N GLY A 362 14.59 57.08 11.02
CA GLY A 362 14.29 58.35 10.36
C GLY A 362 14.67 58.41 8.87
N ASP A 363 14.34 59.51 8.21
CA ASP A 363 14.55 59.75 6.78
C ASP A 363 16.07 59.81 6.44
N GLY A 364 16.53 59.02 5.47
CA GLY A 364 17.96 58.80 5.13
C GLY A 364 18.19 57.54 4.28
N CYS A 365 19.31 57.41 3.57
CA CYS A 365 19.59 56.26 2.69
C CYS A 365 20.31 55.10 3.44
N CYS A 366 20.24 53.90 2.87
CA CYS A 366 21.37 52.96 2.78
C CYS A 366 21.41 51.73 3.72
N ALA A 367 20.32 51.31 4.39
CA ALA A 367 20.31 50.06 5.16
C ALA A 367 19.79 48.88 4.32
N HIS A 368 20.68 48.12 3.69
CA HIS A 368 20.30 47.03 2.78
C HIS A 368 20.24 45.64 3.44
N GLY A 369 19.56 44.68 2.82
CA GLY A 369 19.72 43.25 3.14
C GLY A 369 19.02 42.78 4.41
N PHE A 370 17.86 43.36 4.70
CA PHE A 370 16.96 42.88 5.75
C PHE A 370 15.91 41.95 5.17
N LEU A 371 15.43 41.05 6.01
CA LEU A 371 14.37 40.13 5.65
C LEU A 371 13.00 40.83 5.62
N LYS A 372 12.34 40.85 4.46
CA LYS A 372 10.98 41.38 4.31
C LYS A 372 9.97 40.52 5.08
N SER A 373 9.06 41.15 5.82
CA SER A 373 7.96 40.47 6.50
C SER A 373 6.87 40.04 5.52
N GLY A 374 5.99 39.12 5.94
CA GLY A 374 4.89 38.60 5.14
C GLY A 374 5.10 37.13 4.79
N ASP A 375 4.32 36.65 3.82
CA ASP A 375 4.38 35.27 3.36
C ASP A 375 5.40 35.13 2.23
N HIS A 376 6.32 34.18 2.39
CA HIS A 376 7.28 33.83 1.35
C HIS A 376 7.06 32.39 0.95
N HIS A 377 6.81 32.19 -0.33
CA HIS A 377 6.65 30.88 -0.92
C HIS A 377 8.01 30.20 -1.05
N PHE A 378 8.02 28.90 -0.84
CA PHE A 378 9.18 28.08 -1.12
C PHE A 378 8.77 26.85 -1.91
N GLU A 379 9.63 26.48 -2.85
CA GLU A 379 9.65 25.15 -3.42
C GLU A 379 10.54 24.28 -2.52
N SER A 380 9.98 23.18 -2.06
CA SER A 380 10.69 22.23 -1.23
C SER A 380 11.49 21.26 -2.09
N GLY A 381 12.62 20.81 -1.56
CA GLY A 381 13.47 19.80 -2.18
C GLY A 381 12.91 18.39 -1.97
N THR A 382 13.75 17.39 -2.26
CA THR A 382 13.41 15.96 -2.17
C THR A 382 12.87 15.56 -0.80
N TRP A 383 11.79 14.78 -0.82
CA TRP A 383 11.13 14.22 0.35
C TRP A 383 11.50 12.76 0.46
N GLU A 384 12.44 12.46 1.35
CA GLU A 384 12.76 11.08 1.66
C GLU A 384 11.83 10.60 2.77
N ALA A 385 11.01 9.60 2.45
CA ALA A 385 10.40 8.81 3.49
C ALA A 385 11.52 8.19 4.32
N SER A 386 11.54 8.49 5.62
CA SER A 386 12.31 7.65 6.53
C SER A 386 11.77 6.22 6.42
N ALA A 387 12.58 5.20 6.74
CA ALA A 387 12.19 3.79 6.65
C ALA A 387 10.93 3.40 7.46
N ALA A 388 10.33 4.34 8.21
CA ALA A 388 9.01 4.25 8.83
C ALA A 388 7.83 4.48 7.84
N GLY A 389 8.13 4.90 6.60
CA GLY A 389 7.25 5.18 5.46
C GLY A 389 6.39 4.04 4.92
N GLY A 390 6.94 2.83 4.96
CA GLY A 390 6.51 1.72 4.09
C GLY A 390 6.07 0.47 4.82
N ASP A 391 5.54 0.58 6.04
CA ASP A 391 5.13 -0.54 6.91
C ASP A 391 3.83 -1.22 6.49
N ILE A 392 3.67 -1.46 5.18
CA ILE A 392 2.71 -2.43 4.70
C ILE A 392 3.12 -3.78 5.30
N PRO A 393 2.28 -4.36 6.18
CA PRO A 393 2.63 -5.55 6.90
C PRO A 393 2.51 -6.72 5.95
N TYR A 394 3.62 -7.42 5.73
CA TYR A 394 3.61 -8.61 4.91
C TYR A 394 4.32 -9.78 5.57
N ILE A 395 3.99 -10.97 5.10
CA ILE A 395 4.69 -12.21 5.34
C ILE A 395 5.14 -12.80 4.01
N GLN A 396 6.39 -13.26 3.93
CA GLN A 396 6.88 -13.95 2.74
C GLN A 396 6.69 -15.47 2.86
N LEU A 397 5.92 -16.04 1.93
CA LEU A 397 5.61 -17.47 1.87
C LEU A 397 5.92 -18.04 0.49
N SER A 398 6.18 -19.34 0.42
CA SER A 398 6.36 -20.00 -0.88
C SER A 398 5.01 -20.04 -1.59
N GLN A 399 4.93 -19.43 -2.77
CA GLN A 399 3.76 -19.60 -3.63
C GLN A 399 3.99 -20.77 -4.59
N CYS A 400 3.02 -21.67 -4.63
CA CYS A 400 3.01 -22.77 -5.58
C CYS A 400 1.70 -22.79 -6.36
N THR A 401 1.78 -23.22 -7.61
CA THR A 401 0.64 -23.44 -8.49
C THR A 401 0.44 -24.94 -8.70
N LYS A 402 -0.82 -25.38 -8.69
CA LYS A 402 -1.18 -26.76 -8.99
C LYS A 402 -0.97 -27.06 -10.48
N ASN A 403 -0.18 -28.11 -10.78
CA ASN A 403 0.15 -28.55 -12.14
C ASN A 403 -1.01 -29.20 -12.88
#